data_AF-A0A2T2V740-F1
#
_entry.id   AF-A0A2T2V740-F1
#
_cell.length_a   1.000
_cell.length_b   1.000
_cell.length_c   1.000
_cell.angle_alpha   90.00
_cell.angle_beta   90.00
_cell.angle_gamma   90.00
#
_symmetry.space_group_name_H-M   'P 1'
#
loop_
_entity.id
_entity.type
_entity.pdbx_description
1 polymer ?
#
loop_
_entity_poly.entity_id
_entity_poly.type
_entity_poly.pdbx_seq_one_letter_code
_entity_poly.pdbx_strand_id
1 'polypeptide(L)'
;MHVTAPPDAPAPALGDLSPEAFLEDYWQQRPLVIREALHSESASSGAPGFTSPLAPEELAGLALEDGVESRLILKEGGAYPWELRHGPFSEEDFRSLPDEKWTLLVQGVDQLVPAVERLLDHFRF
;
A
#
# COMPACT_ATOMS: atom_id res chain seq x y z
N MET A 1 5.59 -5.10 29.42
CA MET A 1 6.79 -4.63 28.70
C MET A 1 6.34 -3.45 27.86
N HIS A 2 6.75 -2.23 28.18
CA HIS A 2 6.51 -1.08 27.30
C HIS A 2 7.53 -1.19 26.17
N VAL A 3 7.06 -1.50 24.95
CA VAL A 3 7.84 -1.23 23.75
C VAL A 3 7.75 0.27 23.54
N THR A 4 8.75 0.99 24.00
CA THR A 4 8.93 2.40 23.62
C THR A 4 9.33 2.43 22.15
N ALA A 5 8.50 3.07 21.33
CA ALA A 5 8.85 3.38 19.95
C ALA A 5 10.18 4.15 19.91
N PRO A 6 11.03 3.96 18.87
CA PRO A 6 12.27 4.71 18.74
C PRO A 6 11.98 6.22 18.70
N PRO A 7 12.87 7.07 19.24
CA PRO A 7 12.62 8.50 19.45
C PRO A 7 12.37 9.30 18.16
N ASP A 8 12.71 8.73 16.99
CA ASP A 8 12.49 9.31 15.66
C ASP A 8 11.38 8.61 14.85
N ALA A 9 10.58 7.74 15.47
CA ALA A 9 9.48 7.07 14.78
C ALA A 9 8.39 8.08 14.39
N PRO A 10 7.83 7.99 13.15
CA PRO A 10 6.73 8.84 12.76
C PRO A 10 5.49 8.56 13.63
N ALA A 11 4.63 9.57 13.78
CA ALA A 11 3.39 9.42 14.55
C ALA A 11 2.53 8.24 14.02
N PRO A 12 1.89 7.47 14.91
CA PRO A 12 1.01 6.38 14.51
C PRO A 12 -0.09 6.87 13.56
N ALA A 13 -0.44 6.07 12.55
CA ALA A 13 -1.52 6.35 11.59
C ALA A 13 -2.91 6.17 12.21
N LEU A 14 -3.12 6.72 13.41
CA LEU A 14 -4.34 6.62 14.20
C LEU A 14 -5.08 7.97 14.32
N GLY A 15 -4.55 9.04 13.73
CA GLY A 15 -5.09 10.40 13.87
C GLY A 15 -5.06 10.82 15.35
N ASP A 16 -6.20 11.26 15.88
CA ASP A 16 -6.35 11.65 17.28
C ASP A 16 -6.53 10.45 18.25
N LEU A 17 -6.65 9.22 17.74
CA LEU A 17 -6.82 8.04 18.58
C LEU A 17 -5.48 7.60 19.15
N SER A 18 -5.47 7.29 20.45
CA SER A 18 -4.30 6.65 21.05
C SER A 18 -4.22 5.17 20.62
N PRO A 19 -3.01 4.60 20.53
CA PRO A 19 -2.80 3.16 20.40
C PRO A 19 -3.68 2.31 21.32
N GLU A 20 -3.78 2.68 22.60
CA GLU A 20 -4.53 1.93 23.60
C GLU A 20 -6.02 1.90 23.29
N ALA A 21 -6.60 3.07 22.98
CA ALA A 21 -8.02 3.17 22.61
C ALA A 21 -8.30 2.40 21.30
N PHE A 22 -7.39 2.46 20.33
CA PHE A 22 -7.51 1.69 19.10
C PHE A 22 -7.52 0.17 19.35
N LEU A 23 -6.58 -0.33 20.15
CA LEU A 23 -6.46 -1.74 20.48
C LEU A 23 -7.64 -2.26 21.31
N GLU A 24 -8.16 -1.44 22.23
CA GLU A 24 -9.29 -1.81 23.10
C GLU A 24 -10.62 -1.84 22.36
N ASP A 25 -10.90 -0.85 21.51
CA ASP A 25 -12.24 -0.63 20.97
C ASP A 25 -12.42 -1.00 19.48
N TYR A 26 -11.33 -1.22 18.74
CA TYR A 26 -11.39 -1.36 17.28
C TYR A 26 -10.62 -2.55 16.73
N TRP A 27 -9.39 -2.79 17.21
CA TRP A 27 -8.53 -3.84 16.69
C TRP A 27 -9.21 -5.22 16.76
N GLN A 28 -9.33 -5.88 15.61
CA GLN A 28 -10.00 -7.18 15.42
C GLN A 28 -11.47 -7.24 15.89
N GLN A 29 -12.13 -6.09 16.08
CA GLN A 29 -13.51 -6.02 16.57
C GLN A 29 -14.45 -5.35 15.57
N ARG A 30 -14.10 -4.16 15.06
CA ARG A 30 -14.96 -3.39 14.16
C ARG A 30 -14.15 -2.52 13.20
N PRO A 31 -14.68 -2.25 12.00
CA PRO A 31 -14.03 -1.35 11.05
C PRO A 31 -14.00 0.09 11.59
N LEU A 32 -12.93 0.81 11.26
CA LEU A 32 -12.70 2.21 11.58
C LEU A 32 -12.14 2.93 10.35
N VAL A 33 -12.68 4.11 10.04
CA VAL A 33 -12.16 4.98 8.97
C VAL A 33 -11.46 6.17 9.63
N ILE A 34 -10.15 6.25 9.45
CA ILE A 34 -9.33 7.36 9.95
C ILE A 34 -9.04 8.27 8.77
N ARG A 35 -9.66 9.46 8.77
CA ARG A 35 -9.44 10.45 7.73
C ARG A 35 -8.07 11.08 7.92
N GLU A 36 -7.35 11.29 6.82
CA GLU A 36 -6.04 11.98 6.84
C GLU A 36 -4.98 11.31 7.74
N ALA A 37 -5.07 9.99 7.93
CA ALA A 37 -4.23 9.23 8.87
C ALA A 37 -2.71 9.33 8.64
N LEU A 38 -2.29 9.58 7.39
CA LEU A 38 -0.89 9.67 6.98
C LEU A 38 -0.46 11.12 6.66
N HIS A 39 -1.12 12.11 7.26
CA HIS A 39 -0.71 13.52 7.13
C HIS A 39 0.41 13.83 8.14
N SER A 40 1.48 14.46 7.67
CA SER A 40 2.59 14.88 8.53
C SER A 40 2.31 16.26 9.14
N GLU A 41 1.88 16.30 10.40
CA GLU A 41 1.80 17.57 11.16
C GLU A 41 3.18 18.10 11.59
N SER A 42 4.25 17.30 11.48
CA SER A 42 5.63 17.69 11.82
C SER A 42 6.32 18.49 10.70
N ALA A 43 5.72 18.56 9.50
CA ALA A 43 6.22 19.44 8.46
C ALA A 43 5.84 20.89 8.79
N SER A 44 6.74 21.60 9.48
CA SER A 44 6.79 23.08 9.60
C SER A 44 6.73 23.82 8.23
N SER A 45 6.68 23.06 7.14
CA SER A 45 6.68 23.49 5.75
C SER A 45 5.47 22.91 4.98
N GLY A 46 4.22 23.14 5.43
CA GLY A 46 2.99 23.07 4.61
C GLY A 46 2.90 21.95 3.57
N ALA A 47 3.43 20.76 3.88
CA ALA A 47 3.66 19.73 2.88
C ALA A 47 2.32 19.02 2.59
N PRO A 48 2.03 18.69 1.32
CA PRO A 48 0.82 17.95 0.96
C PRO A 48 0.84 16.57 1.63
N GLY A 49 -0.35 16.00 1.83
CA GLY A 49 -0.54 14.69 2.49
C GLY A 49 0.22 13.52 1.82
N PHE A 50 -0.09 12.30 2.26
CA PHE A 50 0.57 11.08 1.76
C PHE A 50 0.72 11.06 0.23
N THR A 51 1.95 10.89 -0.22
CA THR A 51 2.31 10.72 -1.64
C THR A 51 2.89 9.32 -1.80
N SER A 52 2.41 8.58 -2.81
CA SER A 52 2.93 7.24 -3.11
C SER A 52 4.44 7.30 -3.36
N PRO A 53 5.25 6.42 -2.73
CA PRO A 53 6.68 6.34 -3.01
C PRO A 53 6.99 5.66 -4.34
N LEU A 54 5.98 5.10 -5.02
CA LEU A 54 6.10 4.42 -6.31
C LEU A 54 5.11 5.00 -7.31
N ALA A 55 5.60 5.20 -8.53
CA ALA A 55 4.77 5.47 -9.70
C ALA A 55 4.12 4.17 -10.23
N PRO A 56 2.99 4.26 -10.96
CA PRO A 56 2.36 3.10 -11.59
C PRO A 56 3.30 2.30 -12.50
N GLU A 57 4.17 2.98 -13.25
CA GLU A 57 5.12 2.35 -14.16
C GLU A 57 6.20 1.55 -13.42
N GLU A 58 6.64 2.05 -12.26
CA GLU A 58 7.61 1.34 -11.41
C GLU A 58 6.97 0.07 -10.81
N LEU A 59 5.70 0.16 -10.40
CA LEU A 59 4.95 -0.99 -9.89
C LEU A 59 4.71 -2.05 -10.98
N ALA A 60 4.41 -1.61 -12.21
CA ALA A 60 4.31 -2.51 -13.35
C ALA A 60 5.67 -3.18 -13.62
N GLY A 61 6.78 -2.43 -13.58
CA GLY A 61 8.14 -2.96 -13.70
C GLY A 61 8.44 -4.08 -12.71
N LEU A 62 8.09 -3.90 -11.42
CA LEU A 62 8.24 -4.95 -10.40
C LEU A 62 7.47 -6.23 -10.74
N ALA A 63 6.34 -6.12 -11.43
CA ALA A 63 5.51 -7.27 -11.78
C ALA A 63 6.08 -8.12 -12.93
N LEU A 64 7.13 -7.65 -13.62
CA LEU A 64 7.86 -8.40 -14.64
C LEU A 64 9.00 -9.25 -14.03
N GLU A 65 9.43 -8.94 -12.81
CA GLU A 65 10.59 -9.58 -12.19
C GLU A 65 10.28 -11.02 -11.75
N ASP A 66 11.20 -11.93 -12.05
CA ASP A 66 11.11 -13.32 -11.63
C ASP A 66 11.09 -13.44 -10.11
N GLY A 67 10.08 -14.15 -9.58
CA GLY A 67 9.90 -14.36 -8.14
C GLY A 67 9.10 -13.27 -7.44
N VAL A 68 8.68 -12.22 -8.14
CA VAL A 68 7.71 -11.26 -7.60
C VAL A 68 6.30 -11.78 -7.84
N GLU A 69 5.57 -12.04 -6.75
CA GLU A 69 4.17 -12.45 -6.83
C GLU A 69 3.29 -11.28 -7.25
N SER A 70 2.73 -11.37 -8.46
CA SER A 70 1.81 -10.37 -9.00
C SER A 70 0.58 -11.01 -9.63
N ARG A 71 -0.52 -10.26 -9.63
CA ARG A 71 -1.82 -10.67 -10.16
C ARG A 71 -2.48 -9.53 -10.90
N LEU A 72 -3.06 -9.83 -12.04
CA LEU A 72 -3.84 -8.89 -12.83
C LEU A 72 -5.27 -9.39 -12.94
N ILE A 73 -6.21 -8.57 -12.50
CA ILE A 73 -7.65 -8.88 -12.47
C ILE A 73 -8.34 -8.00 -13.50
N LEU A 74 -8.94 -8.59 -14.52
CA LEU A 74 -9.74 -7.89 -15.51
C LEU A 74 -11.22 -8.15 -15.23
N LYS A 75 -11.96 -7.13 -14.81
CA LYS A 75 -13.41 -7.26 -14.63
C LYS A 75 -14.10 -7.56 -15.96
N GLU A 76 -13.71 -6.83 -17.01
CA GLU A 76 -14.21 -6.93 -18.39
C GLU A 76 -13.01 -6.73 -19.35
N GLY A 77 -13.16 -7.14 -20.62
CA GLY A 77 -12.09 -6.99 -21.64
C GLY A 77 -11.06 -8.13 -21.67
N GLY A 78 -11.18 -9.09 -20.75
CA GLY A 78 -10.45 -10.36 -20.80
C GLY A 78 -11.12 -11.42 -21.69
N ALA A 79 -10.56 -12.64 -21.68
CA ALA A 79 -11.15 -13.80 -22.34
C ALA A 79 -12.53 -14.17 -21.77
N TYR A 80 -12.77 -13.84 -20.50
CA TYR A 80 -14.04 -13.98 -19.79
C TYR A 80 -14.15 -12.90 -18.70
N PRO A 81 -15.36 -12.58 -18.21
CA PRO A 81 -15.52 -11.62 -17.11
C PRO A 81 -14.79 -12.08 -15.84
N TRP A 82 -14.15 -11.15 -15.13
CA TRP A 82 -13.32 -11.44 -13.95
C TRP A 82 -12.16 -12.41 -14.24
N GLU A 83 -11.49 -12.21 -15.36
CA GLU A 83 -10.27 -12.96 -15.69
C GLU A 83 -9.15 -12.62 -14.70
N LEU A 84 -8.50 -13.65 -14.16
CA LEU A 84 -7.34 -13.54 -13.30
C LEU A 84 -6.11 -14.06 -14.04
N ARG A 85 -5.08 -13.23 -14.15
CA ARG A 85 -3.76 -13.59 -14.66
C ARG A 85 -2.72 -13.49 -13.55
N HIS A 86 -1.74 -14.37 -13.57
CA HIS A 86 -0.64 -14.41 -12.61
C HIS A 86 0.66 -14.06 -13.30
N GLY A 87 1.53 -13.31 -12.60
CA GLY A 87 2.86 -13.00 -13.09
C GLY A 87 3.84 -14.19 -12.98
N PRO A 88 5.12 -13.98 -13.36
CA PRO A 88 5.66 -12.71 -13.86
C PRO A 88 5.04 -12.34 -15.21
N PHE A 89 4.82 -11.05 -15.42
CA PHE A 89 4.26 -10.53 -16.66
C PHE A 89 5.37 -10.13 -17.63
N SER A 90 4.99 -9.85 -18.87
CA SER A 90 5.82 -9.19 -19.86
C SER A 90 5.31 -7.78 -20.13
N GLU A 91 6.14 -6.94 -20.76
CA GLU A 91 5.67 -5.62 -21.23
C GLU A 91 4.46 -5.72 -22.17
N GLU A 92 4.39 -6.81 -22.95
CA GLU A 92 3.30 -7.02 -23.91
C GLU A 92 1.97 -7.29 -23.21
N ASP A 93 1.99 -7.97 -22.06
CA ASP A 93 0.78 -8.19 -21.26
C ASP A 93 0.14 -6.84 -20.89
N PHE A 94 0.95 -5.85 -20.51
CA PHE A 94 0.48 -4.50 -20.17
C PHE A 94 0.03 -3.70 -21.40
N ARG A 95 0.73 -3.82 -22.53
CA ARG A 95 0.31 -3.15 -23.79
C ARG A 95 -1.02 -3.68 -24.32
N SER A 96 -1.34 -4.94 -24.02
CA SER A 96 -2.59 -5.59 -24.44
C SER A 96 -3.79 -5.28 -23.54
N LEU A 97 -3.59 -4.57 -22.41
CA LEU A 97 -4.67 -4.24 -21.48
C LEU A 97 -5.64 -3.23 -22.08
N PRO A 98 -6.94 -3.33 -21.77
CA PRO A 98 -7.89 -2.28 -22.09
C PRO A 98 -7.61 -1.00 -21.29
N ASP A 99 -8.19 0.12 -21.71
CA ASP A 99 -7.98 1.43 -21.07
C ASP A 99 -8.49 1.48 -19.61
N GLU A 100 -9.45 0.64 -19.24
CA GLU A 100 -10.09 0.65 -17.92
C GLU A 100 -10.55 -0.75 -17.47
N LYS A 101 -11.07 -0.84 -16.23
CA LYS A 101 -11.71 -2.04 -15.63
C LYS A 101 -10.78 -3.23 -15.38
N TRP A 102 -9.52 -2.96 -15.11
CA TRP A 102 -8.57 -3.93 -14.59
C TRP A 102 -7.82 -3.35 -13.39
N THR A 103 -7.15 -4.22 -12.62
CA THR A 103 -6.26 -3.81 -11.53
C THR A 103 -5.06 -4.75 -11.47
N LEU A 104 -3.88 -4.17 -11.21
CA LEU A 104 -2.66 -4.91 -10.89
C LEU A 104 -2.48 -4.95 -9.38
N LEU A 105 -2.12 -6.11 -8.83
CA LEU A 105 -1.71 -6.29 -7.44
C LEU A 105 -0.32 -6.90 -7.42
N VAL A 106 0.61 -6.30 -6.68
CA VAL A 106 1.98 -6.79 -6.48
C VAL A 106 2.19 -7.02 -4.99
N GLN A 107 2.69 -8.18 -4.62
CA GLN A 107 2.89 -8.58 -3.22
C GLN A 107 4.32 -8.31 -2.77
N GLY A 108 4.49 -8.08 -1.46
CA GLY A 108 5.82 -7.96 -0.85
C GLY A 108 6.62 -6.74 -1.32
N VAL A 109 5.94 -5.69 -1.80
CA VAL A 109 6.60 -4.48 -2.31
C VAL A 109 7.45 -3.80 -1.23
N ASP A 110 7.07 -3.92 0.03
CA ASP A 110 7.86 -3.46 1.19
C ASP A 110 9.27 -4.08 1.25
N GLN A 111 9.43 -5.34 0.84
CA GLN A 111 10.73 -6.02 0.83
C GLN A 111 11.62 -5.57 -0.33
N LEU A 112 11.01 -5.07 -1.40
CA LEU A 112 11.69 -4.66 -2.63
C LEU A 112 12.02 -3.16 -2.64
N VAL A 113 11.18 -2.36 -1.97
CA VAL A 113 11.24 -0.89 -2.03
C VAL A 113 11.33 -0.33 -0.61
N PRO A 114 12.53 0.10 -0.15
CA PRO A 114 12.73 0.62 1.20
C PRO A 114 11.85 1.84 1.54
N ALA A 115 11.39 2.59 0.53
CA ALA A 115 10.47 3.69 0.74
C ALA A 115 9.05 3.24 1.12
N VAL A 116 8.62 2.06 0.65
CA VAL A 116 7.35 1.42 1.04
C VAL A 116 7.49 0.80 2.42
N GLU A 117 8.63 0.16 2.71
CA GLU A 117 8.91 -0.40 4.05
C GLU A 117 8.72 0.64 5.16
N ARG A 118 9.22 1.87 4.96
CA ARG A 118 9.08 2.97 5.94
C ARG A 118 7.64 3.34 6.27
N LEU A 119 6.67 3.00 5.40
CA LEU A 119 5.25 3.22 5.72
C LEU A 119 4.78 2.34 6.88
N LEU A 120 5.41 1.18 7.10
CA LEU A 120 5.08 0.27 8.20
C LEU A 120 5.41 0.88 9.56
N ASP A 121 6.31 1.86 9.63
CA ASP A 121 6.68 2.51 10.89
C ASP A 121 5.51 3.28 11.52
N HIS A 122 4.56 3.77 10.71
CA HIS A 122 3.33 4.40 11.19
C HIS A 122 2.35 3.43 11.87
N PHE A 123 2.57 2.11 11.75
CA PHE A 123 1.70 1.09 12.31
C PHE A 123 2.38 0.32 13.47
N ARG A 124 3.50 0.84 13.99
CA ARG A 124 4.14 0.34 15.21
C ARG A 124 3.47 0.96 16.44
N PHE A 125 2.33 0.41 16.84
CA PHE A 125 1.57 0.80 18.03
C PHE A 125 1.40 -0.36 19.02
#